data_AF-A0A497MCW5-F1
#
_entry.id   AF-A0A497MCW5-F1
#
_cell.length_a   1.000
_cell.length_b   1.000
_cell.length_c   1.000
_cell.angle_alpha   90.00
_cell.angle_beta   90.00
_cell.angle_gamma   90.00
#
_symmetry.space_group_name_H-M   'P 1'
#
loop_
_entity.id
_entity.type
_entity.pdbx_description
1 polymer ?
#
loop_
_entity_poly.entity_id
_entity_poly.type
_entity_poly.pdbx_seq_one_letter_code
_entity_poly.pdbx_strand_id
1 'polypeptide(L)'
;FTFDLGHAYIEARRLGMAGGEAETWLAGEMVKHLRGKLIHIHLHDNRGLKDSHLPPGTGEIDFKPLREALETLGFQGQVILEIWSPKNPEGDGRRALEEARKIFLKA
;
A
#
# COMPACT_ATOMS: atom_id res chain seq x y z
N PHE A 1 2.68 -14.02 6.86
CA PHE A 1 3.37 -13.38 5.72
C PHE A 1 3.17 -11.88 5.81
N THR A 2 4.23 -11.11 5.52
CA THR A 2 4.14 -9.66 5.38
C THR A 2 4.11 -9.31 3.91
N PHE A 3 3.11 -8.56 3.46
CA PHE A 3 3.06 -8.07 2.09
C PHE A 3 3.38 -6.59 2.05
N ASP A 4 4.35 -6.22 1.23
CA ASP A 4 4.75 -4.83 1.02
C ASP A 4 4.03 -4.27 -0.21
N LEU A 5 3.06 -3.39 0.03
CA LEU A 5 2.23 -2.80 -1.03
C LEU A 5 3.03 -1.83 -1.90
N GLY A 6 3.93 -1.06 -1.30
CA GLY A 6 4.65 -0.02 -2.01
C GLY A 6 5.69 -0.62 -2.96
N HIS A 7 6.42 -1.66 -2.51
CA HIS A 7 7.31 -2.44 -3.38
C HIS A 7 6.53 -3.17 -4.48
N ALA A 8 5.42 -3.82 -4.13
CA ALA A 8 4.62 -4.54 -5.11
C ALA A 8 4.10 -3.62 -6.23
N TYR A 9 3.74 -2.38 -5.92
CA TYR A 9 3.39 -1.37 -6.92
C TYR A 9 4.57 -1.05 -7.85
N ILE A 10 5.77 -0.84 -7.33
CA ILE A 10 6.96 -0.58 -8.17
C ILE A 10 7.21 -1.76 -9.11
N GLU A 11 7.06 -3.00 -8.64
CA GLU A 11 7.23 -4.17 -9.49
C GLU A 11 6.16 -4.27 -10.58
N ALA A 12 4.88 -4.02 -10.26
CA ALA A 12 3.82 -3.95 -11.27
C ALA A 12 4.11 -2.88 -12.34
N ARG A 13 4.62 -1.72 -11.92
CA ARG A 13 5.02 -0.63 -12.81
C ARG A 13 6.24 -1.02 -13.66
N ARG A 14 7.21 -1.77 -13.12
CA ARG A 14 8.37 -2.33 -13.85
C ARG A 14 7.97 -3.37 -14.90
N LEU A 15 6.88 -4.10 -14.67
CA LEU A 15 6.28 -5.01 -15.65
C LEU A 15 5.55 -4.29 -16.79
N GLY A 16 5.52 -2.95 -16.77
CA GLY A 16 4.95 -2.13 -17.84
C GLY A 16 3.48 -1.75 -17.66
N MET A 17 2.86 -2.11 -16.53
CA MET A 17 1.47 -1.79 -16.25
C MET A 17 1.28 -0.29 -16.03
N ALA A 18 0.15 0.27 -16.48
CA ALA A 18 -0.26 1.65 -16.24
C ALA A 18 -0.74 1.88 -14.79
N GLY A 19 -0.88 3.14 -14.37
CA GLY A 19 -1.52 3.49 -13.09
C GLY A 19 -3.02 3.18 -13.19
N GLY A 20 -3.62 2.68 -12.13
CA GLY A 20 -4.94 2.06 -12.13
C GLY A 20 -4.91 0.58 -12.55
N GLU A 21 -4.18 0.24 -13.61
CA GLU A 21 -3.97 -1.16 -14.03
C GLU A 21 -3.15 -1.94 -13.01
N ALA A 22 -2.03 -1.36 -12.57
CA ALA A 22 -1.13 -1.98 -11.60
C ALA A 22 -1.85 -2.34 -10.28
N GLU A 23 -2.65 -1.43 -9.74
CA GLU A 23 -3.38 -1.60 -8.49
C GLU A 23 -4.49 -2.65 -8.64
N THR A 24 -5.19 -2.65 -9.77
CA THR A 24 -6.21 -3.67 -10.08
C THR A 24 -5.58 -5.05 -10.22
N TRP A 25 -4.45 -5.15 -10.91
CA TRP A 25 -3.72 -6.40 -11.06
C TRP A 25 -3.22 -6.93 -9.71
N LEU A 26 -2.60 -6.06 -8.91
CA LEU A 26 -2.13 -6.41 -7.56
C LEU A 26 -3.27 -6.89 -6.66
N ALA A 27 -4.40 -6.19 -6.65
CA ALA A 27 -5.59 -6.61 -5.90
C ALA A 27 -6.01 -8.05 -6.26
N GLY A 28 -6.01 -8.39 -7.56
CA GLY A 28 -6.29 -9.74 -8.04
C GLY A 28 -5.29 -10.78 -7.54
N GLU A 29 -3.99 -10.48 -7.66
CA GLU A 29 -2.93 -11.40 -7.22
C GLU A 29 -2.93 -11.60 -5.69
N MET A 30 -3.22 -10.54 -4.92
CA MET A 30 -3.40 -10.64 -3.47
C MET A 30 -4.52 -11.62 -3.12
N VAL A 31 -5.71 -11.45 -3.70
CA VAL A 31 -6.88 -12.33 -3.42
C VAL A 31 -6.57 -13.78 -3.79
N LYS A 32 -5.91 -13.98 -4.93
CA LYS A 32 -5.56 -15.30 -5.46
C LYS A 32 -4.53 -16.05 -4.61
N HIS A 33 -3.53 -15.34 -4.07
CA HIS A 33 -2.35 -15.99 -3.49
C HIS A 33 -2.23 -15.88 -1.95
N LEU A 34 -2.86 -14.87 -1.33
CA LEU A 34 -2.57 -14.49 0.06
C LEU A 34 -3.68 -14.85 1.07
N ARG A 35 -4.79 -15.45 0.64
CA ARG A 35 -5.88 -15.90 1.53
C ARG A 35 -5.35 -16.81 2.65
N GLY A 36 -5.64 -16.43 3.90
CA GLY A 36 -5.23 -17.15 5.11
C GLY A 36 -3.74 -17.08 5.44
N LYS A 37 -2.93 -16.32 4.70
CA LYS A 37 -1.46 -16.23 4.89
C LYS A 37 -1.00 -14.86 5.38
N LEU A 38 -1.77 -13.81 5.10
CA LEU A 38 -1.40 -12.43 5.36
C LEU A 38 -1.53 -12.09 6.85
N ILE A 39 -0.44 -11.61 7.46
CA ILE A 39 -0.35 -11.25 8.89
C ILE A 39 -0.07 -9.76 9.05
N HIS A 40 0.80 -9.20 8.21
CA HIS A 40 1.13 -7.78 8.21
C HIS A 40 1.09 -7.21 6.80
N ILE A 41 0.84 -5.90 6.73
CA ILE A 41 1.00 -5.09 5.54
C ILE A 41 2.05 -4.03 5.85
N HIS A 42 3.05 -3.91 4.98
CA HIS A 42 3.90 -2.72 4.95
C HIS A 42 3.29 -1.72 3.96
N LEU A 43 3.12 -0.49 4.44
CA LEU A 43 2.44 0.55 3.70
C LEU A 43 3.31 1.79 3.59
N HIS A 44 3.58 2.15 2.35
CA HIS A 44 4.09 3.44 1.94
C HIS A 44 3.60 3.73 0.52
N ASP A 45 3.77 4.96 0.09
CA ASP A 45 3.42 5.43 -1.25
C ASP A 45 4.69 5.64 -2.09
N ASN A 46 4.51 5.69 -3.40
CA ASN A 46 5.55 6.03 -4.36
C ASN A 46 4.94 6.39 -5.72
N ARG A 47 5.79 6.72 -6.70
CA ARG A 47 5.38 7.12 -8.07
C ARG A 47 5.69 6.04 -9.12
N GLY A 48 5.82 4.79 -8.70
CA GLY A 48 6.09 3.64 -9.55
C GLY A 48 7.51 3.52 -10.12
N LEU A 49 8.41 4.46 -9.81
CA LEU A 49 9.77 4.50 -10.37
C LEU A 49 10.84 4.03 -9.38
N LYS A 50 10.71 4.45 -8.12
CA LYS A 50 11.69 4.19 -7.08
C LYS A 50 11.00 4.06 -5.74
N ASP A 51 11.66 3.34 -4.84
CA ASP A 51 11.20 3.11 -3.49
C ASP A 51 11.34 4.37 -2.63
N SER A 52 10.34 5.25 -2.74
CA SER A 52 10.41 6.61 -2.19
C SER A 52 9.91 6.69 -0.75
N HIS A 53 9.30 5.62 -0.22
CA HIS A 53 8.73 5.57 1.15
C HIS A 53 7.92 6.83 1.51
N LEU A 54 7.11 7.32 0.58
CA LEU A 54 6.31 8.52 0.78
C LEU A 54 5.11 8.22 1.71
N PRO A 55 4.61 9.20 2.48
CA PRO A 55 3.31 9.05 3.15
C PRO A 55 2.21 8.65 2.16
N PRO A 56 1.30 7.72 2.52
CA PRO A 56 0.10 7.41 1.74
C PRO A 56 -0.66 8.67 1.31
N GLY A 57 -1.10 8.72 0.05
CA GLY A 57 -1.81 9.87 -0.54
C GLY A 57 -0.88 11.00 -1.02
N THR A 58 0.42 10.75 -1.10
CA THR A 58 1.41 11.73 -1.60
C THR A 58 2.25 11.24 -2.77
N GLY A 59 2.09 9.96 -3.12
CA GLY A 59 2.56 9.37 -4.37
C GLY A 59 1.42 9.25 -5.37
N GLU A 60 1.40 8.12 -6.08
CA GLU A 60 0.50 7.85 -7.20
C GLU A 60 -0.31 6.57 -7.03
N ILE A 61 -0.11 5.82 -5.94
CA ILE A 61 -0.84 4.55 -5.72
C ILE A 61 -2.32 4.84 -5.45
N ASP A 62 -3.21 4.27 -6.26
CA ASP A 62 -4.62 4.17 -5.90
C ASP A 62 -4.83 3.03 -4.90
N PHE A 63 -5.00 3.37 -3.62
CA PHE A 63 -5.19 2.36 -2.57
C PHE A 63 -6.59 1.73 -2.57
N LYS A 64 -7.56 2.22 -3.34
CA LYS A 64 -8.93 1.72 -3.31
C LYS A 64 -9.03 0.22 -3.69
N PRO A 65 -8.51 -0.26 -4.83
CA PRO A 65 -8.57 -1.68 -5.19
C PRO A 65 -7.86 -2.58 -4.18
N LEU A 66 -6.75 -2.08 -3.62
CA LEU A 66 -5.93 -2.80 -2.64
C LEU A 66 -6.67 -2.99 -1.31
N ARG A 67 -7.38 -1.95 -0.85
CA ARG A 67 -8.26 -2.03 0.32
C ARG A 67 -9.37 -3.05 0.12
N GLU A 68 -10.08 -2.97 -1.01
CA GLU A 68 -11.19 -3.89 -1.34
C GLU A 68 -10.71 -5.36 -1.41
N ALA A 69 -9.49 -5.59 -1.91
CA ALA A 69 -8.85 -6.90 -1.86
C ALA A 69 -8.57 -7.38 -0.42
N LEU A 70 -8.08 -6.51 0.46
CA LEU A 70 -7.85 -6.84 1.87
C LEU A 70 -9.14 -7.16 2.63
N GLU A 71 -10.22 -6.43 2.35
CA GLU A 71 -11.57 -6.73 2.85
C GLU A 71 -12.05 -8.11 2.38
N THR A 72 -11.89 -8.40 1.08
CA THR A 72 -12.22 -9.70 0.49
C THR A 72 -11.42 -10.85 1.10
N LEU A 73 -10.18 -10.58 1.50
CA LEU A 73 -9.31 -11.55 2.19
C LEU A 73 -9.66 -11.72 3.68
N GLY A 74 -10.55 -10.89 4.24
CA GLY A 74 -10.84 -10.86 5.67
C GLY A 74 -9.61 -10.48 6.50
N PHE A 75 -8.74 -9.60 5.98
CA PHE A 75 -7.52 -9.20 6.67
C PHE A 75 -7.85 -8.44 7.96
N GLN A 76 -7.31 -8.90 9.09
CA GLN A 76 -7.46 -8.29 10.42
C GLN A 76 -6.09 -8.05 11.09
N GLY A 77 -5.02 -8.10 10.29
CA GLY A 77 -3.65 -7.96 10.77
C GLY A 77 -3.22 -6.50 10.92
N GLN A 78 -1.94 -6.30 11.17
CA GLN A 78 -1.38 -4.96 11.38
C GLN A 78 -0.94 -4.32 10.06
N VAL A 79 -1.17 -3.01 9.94
CA VAL A 79 -0.58 -2.17 8.91
C VAL A 79 0.59 -1.41 9.54
N ILE A 80 1.78 -1.57 8.98
CA ILE A 80 3.03 -0.94 9.41
C ILE A 80 3.36 0.15 8.40
N LEU A 81 3.51 1.39 8.88
CA LEU A 81 3.85 2.54 8.04
C LEU A 81 5.36 2.64 7.90
N GLU A 82 5.86 2.61 6.66
CA GLU A 82 7.29 2.70 6.36
C GLU A 82 7.61 4.02 5.66
N ILE A 83 7.86 5.07 6.45
CA ILE A 83 7.99 6.44 5.95
C ILE A 83 9.44 6.92 6.03
N TRP A 84 9.98 7.37 4.91
CA TRP A 84 11.30 8.00 4.86
C TRP A 84 11.17 9.52 4.82
N SER A 85 11.24 10.15 6.00
CA SER A 85 11.30 11.61 6.12
C SER A 85 12.35 12.04 7.14
N PRO A 86 13.64 12.07 6.76
CA PRO A 86 14.73 12.41 7.69
C PRO A 86 14.67 13.87 8.16
N LYS A 87 13.98 14.76 7.42
CA LYS A 87 13.86 16.18 7.75
C LYS A 87 12.65 16.50 8.64
N ASN A 88 11.60 15.68 8.60
CA ASN A 88 10.37 15.91 9.36
C ASN A 88 9.69 14.58 9.78
N PRO A 89 10.37 13.70 10.54
CA PRO A 89 9.90 12.35 10.80
C PRO A 89 8.58 12.32 11.59
N GLU A 90 8.41 13.20 12.57
CA GLU A 90 7.18 13.25 13.37
C GLU A 90 5.98 13.76 12.56
N GLY A 91 6.16 14.86 11.81
CA GLY A 91 5.08 15.47 11.04
C GLY A 91 4.59 14.56 9.91
N ASP A 92 5.52 13.99 9.14
CA ASP A 92 5.16 13.11 8.04
C ASP A 92 4.69 11.73 8.52
N GLY A 93 5.19 11.25 9.67
CA GLY A 93 4.67 10.05 10.32
C GLY A 93 3.22 10.24 10.79
N ARG A 94 2.89 11.38 11.41
CA ARG A 94 1.51 11.72 11.80
C ARG A 94 0.59 11.80 10.59
N ARG A 95 1.03 12.49 9.52
CA ARG A 95 0.30 12.57 8.26
C ARG A 95 0.04 11.18 7.67
N ALA A 96 1.08 10.32 7.61
CA ALA A 96 0.93 8.97 7.08
C ALA A 96 -0.09 8.14 7.87
N LEU A 97 -0.12 8.29 9.20
CA LEU A 97 -1.12 7.63 10.04
C LEU A 97 -2.54 8.12 9.75
N GLU A 98 -2.73 9.43 9.59
CA GLU A 98 -4.02 10.01 9.25
C GLU A 98 -4.53 9.52 7.89
N GLU A 99 -3.66 9.49 6.87
CA GLU A 99 -4.01 9.02 5.53
C GLU A 99 -4.30 7.51 5.52
N ALA A 100 -3.49 6.70 6.20
CA ALA A 100 -3.76 5.26 6.34
C ALA A 100 -5.11 5.00 7.03
N ARG A 101 -5.47 5.79 8.05
CA ARG A 101 -6.81 5.69 8.67
C ARG A 101 -7.92 6.07 7.70
N LYS A 102 -7.73 7.04 6.81
CA LYS A 102 -8.73 7.37 5.78
C LYS A 102 -8.88 6.24 4.77
N ILE A 103 -7.77 5.60 4.38
CA ILE A 103 -7.79 4.45 3.48
C ILE A 103 -8.56 3.30 4.11
N PHE A 104 -8.26 2.90 5.35
CA PHE A 104 -8.74 1.65 5.93
C PHE A 104 -9.91 1.74 6.91
N LEU A 105 -10.18 2.90 7.52
CA LEU A 105 -11.20 3.05 8.58
C LEU A 105 -12.37 3.96 8.20
N LYS A 106 -12.28 4.70 7.09
CA LYS A 106 -13.36 5.55 6.60
C LYS A 106 -13.93 4.96 5.31
N ALA A 107 -14.81 3.97 5.46
CA ALA A 107 -15.78 3.53 4.48
C ALA A 107 -17.18 3.62 5.11
#